data_AF-A0A9R0IB21-F1
#
_entry.id   AF-A0A9R0IB21-F1
#
_cell.length_a   1.000
_cell.length_b   1.000
_cell.length_c   1.000
_cell.angle_alpha   90.00
_cell.angle_beta   90.00
_cell.angle_gamma   90.00
#
_symmetry.space_group_name_H-M   'P 1'
#
loop_
_entity.id
_entity.type
_entity.pdbx_description
1 polymer ?
#
loop_
_entity_poly.entity_id
_entity_poly.type
_entity_poly.pdbx_seq_one_letter_code
_entity_poly.pdbx_strand_id
1 'polypeptide(L)'
;MFQRFKLRSSTLSSSRKRSSNYEPLVRWMHGAQMVAFNMQINFGNHMRSDMKSEAMTGYGTSLWLMQGMFRSNGGCGYVKKLDFLMTKGTNGEVFDPKASSEVKKTLKVRVFLGDGWRLDFSKTHFDTFSPPDFYVKFRILGVPRDFAKQKTKVIEDDWVPVWDQEFTFSLTVPELAPLQIEVKEHDMSEGDDFGGQACLPISELKTGIRSIDFLIGRARNSQMLGF
;
A
#
# COMPACT_ATOMS: atom_id res chain seq x y z
N MET A 1 -27.18 -12.64 24.60
CA MET A 1 -26.29 -11.52 25.00
C MET A 1 -26.29 -10.51 23.86
N PHE A 2 -27.00 -9.39 24.02
CA PHE A 2 -27.11 -8.37 22.96
C PHE A 2 -25.87 -7.45 23.00
N GLN A 3 -24.96 -7.60 22.03
CA GLN A 3 -23.87 -6.64 21.86
C GLN A 3 -24.42 -5.38 21.19
N ARG A 4 -24.46 -4.27 21.94
CA ARG A 4 -24.69 -2.93 21.39
C ARG A 4 -23.44 -2.49 20.63
N PHE A 5 -23.53 -2.37 19.31
CA PHE A 5 -22.48 -1.77 18.49
C PHE A 5 -22.70 -0.26 18.40
N LYS A 6 -21.69 0.54 18.74
CA LYS A 6 -21.64 1.97 18.40
C LYS A 6 -20.79 2.13 17.15
N LEU A 7 -21.44 2.29 16.00
CA LEU A 7 -20.77 2.64 14.75
C LEU A 7 -20.21 4.07 14.88
N ARG A 8 -18.89 4.24 14.73
CA ARG A 8 -18.25 5.56 14.71
C ARG A 8 -17.84 5.87 13.27
N SER A 9 -18.59 6.75 12.62
CA SER A 9 -18.22 7.35 11.33
C SER A 9 -17.24 8.50 11.58
N SER A 10 -16.12 8.53 10.86
CA SER A 10 -15.27 9.72 10.76
C SER A 10 -15.47 10.33 9.38
N THR A 11 -16.36 11.33 9.29
CA THR A 11 -16.59 12.09 8.07
C THR A 11 -15.51 13.15 7.87
N LEU A 12 -15.36 13.60 6.62
CA LEU A 12 -14.43 14.67 6.24
C LEU A 12 -14.88 16.00 6.88
N SER A 13 -13.91 16.77 7.39
CA SER A 13 -14.16 18.16 7.83
C SER A 13 -14.53 19.05 6.62
N SER A 14 -15.59 19.85 6.77
CA SER A 14 -16.20 20.69 5.72
C SER A 14 -15.35 21.87 5.23
N SER A 15 -14.10 22.01 5.67
CA SER A 15 -13.20 23.11 5.31
C SER A 15 -12.26 22.81 4.13
N ARG A 16 -12.39 21.67 3.45
CA ARG A 16 -11.49 21.27 2.34
C ARG A 16 -12.05 21.62 0.97
N LYS A 17 -11.54 22.70 0.37
CA LYS A 17 -11.77 23.08 -1.04
C LYS A 17 -10.98 22.22 -2.06
N ARG A 18 -10.15 21.27 -1.62
CA ARG A 18 -9.43 20.28 -2.46
C ARG A 18 -9.62 18.88 -1.85
N SER A 19 -10.04 17.92 -2.66
CA SER A 19 -10.61 16.61 -2.28
C SER A 19 -9.66 15.57 -1.65
N SER A 20 -8.67 15.95 -0.83
CA SER A 20 -7.67 15.03 -0.26
C SER A 20 -8.21 14.07 0.82
N ASN A 21 -7.69 12.83 0.85
CA ASN A 21 -8.00 11.82 1.87
C ASN A 21 -7.17 12.02 3.16
N TYR A 22 -7.69 11.54 4.29
CA TYR A 22 -6.92 11.42 5.55
C TYR A 22 -6.21 10.07 5.60
N GLU A 23 -5.17 9.94 6.42
CA GLU A 23 -4.49 8.67 6.68
C GLU A 23 -5.44 7.65 7.32
N PRO A 24 -5.81 6.58 6.62
CA PRO A 24 -6.82 5.64 7.12
C PRO A 24 -6.28 4.70 8.18
N LEU A 25 -4.99 4.38 8.13
CA LEU A 25 -4.34 3.51 9.11
C LEU A 25 -4.46 4.05 10.53
N VAL A 26 -4.28 5.36 10.74
CA VAL A 26 -4.45 5.97 12.07
C VAL A 26 -5.84 5.68 12.63
N ARG A 27 -6.88 5.71 11.79
CA ARG A 27 -8.26 5.43 12.21
C ARG A 27 -8.49 3.94 12.46
N TRP A 28 -7.99 3.06 11.58
CA TRP A 28 -8.11 1.61 11.75
C TRP A 28 -7.35 1.09 12.97
N MET A 29 -6.16 1.64 13.27
CA MET A 29 -5.38 1.31 14.47
C MET A 29 -6.13 1.65 15.77
N HIS A 30 -7.00 2.66 15.74
CA HIS A 30 -7.89 3.00 16.86
C HIS A 30 -9.26 2.32 16.78
N GLY A 31 -9.41 1.34 15.89
CA GLY A 31 -10.59 0.50 15.78
C GLY A 31 -11.80 1.15 15.12
N ALA A 32 -11.63 2.25 14.37
CA ALA A 32 -12.67 2.80 13.52
C ALA A 32 -13.05 1.80 12.42
N GLN A 33 -14.34 1.55 12.24
CA GLN A 33 -14.84 0.54 11.28
C GLN A 33 -15.20 1.14 9.93
N MET A 34 -15.64 2.41 9.91
CA MET A 34 -16.02 3.12 8.69
C MET A 34 -15.10 4.32 8.52
N VAL A 35 -14.12 4.17 7.64
CA VAL A 35 -13.23 5.25 7.22
C VAL A 35 -13.64 5.66 5.81
N ALA A 36 -14.28 6.82 5.70
CA ALA A 36 -14.74 7.32 4.40
C ALA A 36 -13.57 7.90 3.59
N PHE A 37 -13.54 7.55 2.30
CA PHE A 37 -12.57 8.06 1.33
C PHE A 37 -13.31 8.81 0.22
N ASN A 38 -12.69 9.87 -0.28
CA ASN A 38 -13.00 10.38 -1.60
C ASN A 38 -12.42 9.37 -2.61
N MET A 39 -13.29 8.72 -3.37
CA MET A 39 -12.94 7.70 -4.37
C MET A 39 -12.66 8.28 -5.76
N GLN A 40 -12.93 9.57 -5.98
CA GLN A 40 -12.77 10.26 -7.26
C GLN A 40 -11.29 10.46 -7.63
N ILE A 41 -10.65 9.43 -8.20
CA ILE A 41 -9.30 9.60 -8.74
C ILE A 41 -9.37 10.31 -10.08
N ASN A 42 -8.91 11.55 -10.13
CA ASN A 42 -8.67 12.26 -11.39
C ASN A 42 -7.39 11.73 -12.04
N PHE A 43 -7.39 10.52 -12.60
CA PHE A 43 -6.31 10.12 -13.52
C PHE A 43 -6.62 10.67 -14.92
N GLY A 44 -6.53 12.00 -15.07
CA GLY A 44 -6.59 12.62 -16.38
C GLY A 44 -5.25 12.50 -17.10
N ASN A 45 -5.27 12.25 -18.41
CA ASN A 45 -4.10 12.25 -19.32
C ASN A 45 -3.39 13.63 -19.42
N HIS A 46 -3.72 14.59 -18.55
CA HIS A 46 -3.24 15.98 -18.52
C HIS A 46 -2.84 16.42 -17.11
N MET A 47 -2.60 15.47 -16.17
CA MET A 47 -2.00 15.84 -14.89
C MET A 47 -0.55 16.29 -15.11
N ARG A 48 -0.26 17.55 -14.75
CA ARG A 48 1.12 18.07 -14.66
C ARG A 48 1.95 17.17 -13.73
N SER A 49 3.25 17.06 -14.01
CA SER A 49 4.21 16.21 -13.29
C SER A 49 4.21 16.45 -11.77
N ASP A 50 4.05 17.71 -11.35
CA ASP A 50 3.88 18.11 -9.95
C ASP A 50 2.65 17.46 -9.28
N MET A 51 1.52 17.39 -9.98
CA MET A 51 0.27 16.82 -9.51
C MET A 51 0.23 15.28 -9.59
N LYS A 52 1.03 14.66 -10.47
CA LYS A 52 1.27 13.20 -10.43
C LYS A 52 1.88 12.80 -9.09
N SER A 53 2.88 13.54 -8.60
CA SER A 53 3.52 13.26 -7.31
C SER A 53 2.51 13.33 -6.14
N GLU A 54 1.63 14.34 -6.10
CA GLU A 54 0.67 14.53 -5.01
C GLU A 54 -0.51 13.53 -5.08
N ALA A 55 -0.99 13.24 -6.30
CA ALA A 55 -1.98 12.19 -6.56
C ALA A 55 -1.45 10.80 -6.19
N MET A 56 -0.14 10.57 -6.28
CA MET A 56 0.49 9.29 -5.93
C MET A 56 0.85 9.21 -4.44
N THR A 57 1.29 10.32 -3.84
CA THR A 57 1.85 10.32 -2.48
C THR A 57 0.79 10.50 -1.38
N GLY A 58 -0.26 11.29 -1.60
CA GLY A 58 -1.29 11.56 -0.58
C GLY A 58 -2.66 10.97 -0.90
N TYR A 59 -3.18 11.30 -2.10
CA TYR A 59 -4.50 10.85 -2.55
C TYR A 59 -4.50 9.34 -2.86
N GLY A 60 -3.51 8.92 -3.64
CA GLY A 60 -3.30 7.54 -4.10
C GLY A 60 -2.91 6.64 -2.96
N THR A 61 -1.91 6.98 -2.14
CA THR A 61 -1.49 6.14 -1.00
C THR A 61 -2.66 5.69 -0.13
N SER A 62 -3.58 6.60 0.21
CA SER A 62 -4.76 6.28 1.03
C SER A 62 -5.70 5.29 0.34
N LEU A 63 -5.91 5.46 -0.97
CA LEU A 63 -6.78 4.59 -1.77
C LEU A 63 -6.13 3.25 -2.07
N TRP A 64 -4.83 3.21 -2.35
CA TRP A 64 -4.07 1.98 -2.57
C TRP A 64 -4.01 1.12 -1.31
N LEU A 65 -3.80 1.76 -0.17
CA LEU A 65 -3.84 1.13 1.14
C LEU A 65 -5.24 0.57 1.45
N MET A 66 -6.30 1.31 1.08
CA MET A 66 -7.67 0.82 1.17
C MET A 66 -7.89 -0.39 0.26
N GLN A 67 -7.52 -0.32 -1.00
CA GLN A 67 -7.66 -1.43 -1.93
C GLN A 67 -6.85 -2.66 -1.47
N GLY A 68 -5.65 -2.47 -0.94
CA GLY A 68 -4.84 -3.54 -0.36
C GLY A 68 -5.49 -4.18 0.86
N MET A 69 -5.98 -3.36 1.79
CA MET A 69 -6.65 -3.82 3.01
C MET A 69 -7.95 -4.56 2.69
N PHE A 70 -8.76 -4.10 1.74
CA PHE A 70 -10.05 -4.72 1.41
C PHE A 70 -9.97 -5.80 0.35
N ARG A 71 -8.80 -6.11 -0.21
CA ARG A 71 -8.55 -7.38 -0.92
C ARG A 71 -8.60 -8.57 0.04
N SER A 72 -8.35 -8.33 1.32
CA SER A 72 -8.57 -9.31 2.39
C SER A 72 -9.97 -9.89 2.36
N ASN A 73 -10.11 -11.09 2.93
CA ASN A 73 -11.41 -11.77 3.06
C ASN A 73 -12.15 -11.87 1.70
N GLY A 74 -11.41 -12.18 0.64
CA GLY A 74 -11.95 -12.37 -0.70
C GLY A 74 -12.56 -11.11 -1.33
N GLY A 75 -12.13 -9.91 -0.94
CA GLY A 75 -12.60 -8.70 -1.60
C GLY A 75 -14.02 -8.24 -1.22
N CYS A 76 -14.67 -8.87 -0.24
CA CYS A 76 -16.10 -8.64 0.06
C CYS A 76 -16.42 -7.26 0.70
N GLY A 77 -15.41 -6.42 0.95
CA GLY A 77 -15.59 -5.12 1.59
C GLY A 77 -15.64 -5.16 3.13
N TYR A 78 -15.49 -6.34 3.75
CA TYR A 78 -15.45 -6.50 5.20
C TYR A 78 -14.21 -7.28 5.65
N VAL A 79 -13.45 -6.71 6.58
CA VAL A 79 -12.30 -7.37 7.23
C VAL A 79 -12.58 -7.50 8.72
N LYS A 80 -12.38 -8.71 9.28
CA LYS A 80 -12.59 -8.95 10.71
C LYS A 80 -11.67 -8.03 11.51
N LYS A 81 -12.26 -7.30 12.47
CA LYS A 81 -11.49 -6.49 13.41
C LYS A 81 -10.67 -7.38 14.34
N LEU A 82 -9.45 -6.94 14.65
CA LEU A 82 -8.54 -7.66 15.52
C LEU A 82 -9.09 -7.76 16.94
N ASP A 83 -8.94 -8.93 17.57
CA ASP A 83 -9.57 -9.24 18.85
C ASP A 83 -9.13 -8.24 19.95
N PHE A 84 -7.86 -7.84 19.96
CA PHE A 84 -7.33 -6.85 20.90
C PHE A 84 -7.87 -5.41 20.70
N LEU A 85 -8.53 -5.12 19.58
CA LEU A 85 -9.26 -3.85 19.38
C LEU A 85 -10.74 -3.95 19.81
N MET A 86 -11.19 -5.14 20.21
CA MET A 86 -12.57 -5.45 20.61
C MET A 86 -12.69 -5.74 22.10
N THR A 87 -11.64 -6.26 22.73
CA THR A 87 -11.62 -6.65 24.14
C THR A 87 -10.72 -5.74 24.97
N LYS A 88 -11.11 -5.46 26.22
CA LYS A 88 -10.21 -4.89 27.21
C LYS A 88 -9.35 -5.99 27.83
N GLY A 89 -8.10 -5.66 28.19
CA GLY A 89 -7.24 -6.54 28.97
C GLY A 89 -7.83 -6.82 30.35
N THR A 90 -7.23 -7.76 31.08
CA THR A 90 -7.68 -8.19 32.42
C THR A 90 -7.82 -7.03 33.40
N ASN A 91 -6.98 -6.00 33.28
CA ASN A 91 -7.00 -4.81 34.14
C ASN A 91 -7.72 -3.61 33.50
N GLY A 92 -8.54 -3.84 32.46
CA GLY A 92 -9.22 -2.77 31.72
C GLY A 92 -8.35 -2.06 30.68
N GLU A 93 -7.15 -2.60 30.43
CA GLU A 93 -6.17 -2.05 29.50
C GLU A 93 -6.71 -2.06 28.06
N VAL A 94 -6.38 -1.03 27.30
CA VAL A 94 -6.78 -0.89 25.89
C VAL A 94 -5.51 -0.83 25.06
N PHE A 95 -5.54 -1.42 23.86
CA PHE A 95 -4.42 -1.35 22.93
C PHE A 95 -4.01 0.11 22.66
N ASP A 96 -2.73 0.42 22.92
CA ASP A 96 -2.10 1.68 22.56
C ASP A 96 -1.10 1.43 21.40
N PRO A 97 -1.37 1.95 20.19
CA PRO A 97 -0.46 1.84 19.04
C PRO A 97 0.94 2.43 19.26
N LYS A 98 1.13 3.27 20.29
CA LYS A 98 2.40 3.90 20.63
C LYS A 98 3.17 3.17 21.73
N ALA A 99 2.53 2.22 22.42
CA ALA A 99 3.19 1.48 23.48
C ALA A 99 4.29 0.58 22.91
N SER A 100 5.38 0.44 23.67
CA SER A 100 6.45 -0.49 23.32
C SER A 100 5.97 -1.93 23.51
N SER A 101 6.10 -2.77 22.48
CA SER A 101 5.79 -4.20 22.52
C SER A 101 6.95 -5.03 21.96
N GLU A 102 7.08 -6.30 22.35
CA GLU A 102 8.13 -7.16 21.80
C GLU A 102 7.90 -7.46 20.31
N VAL A 103 8.98 -7.84 19.61
CA VAL A 103 8.88 -8.28 18.21
C VAL A 103 8.14 -9.61 18.18
N LYS A 104 7.04 -9.67 17.42
CA LYS A 104 6.19 -10.86 17.27
C LYS A 104 6.46 -11.62 15.97
N LYS A 105 6.90 -10.91 14.92
CA LYS A 105 7.14 -11.49 13.59
C LYS A 105 8.35 -10.85 12.93
N THR A 106 9.21 -11.67 12.34
CA THR A 106 10.26 -11.22 11.42
C THR A 106 9.85 -11.60 10.00
N LEU A 107 9.59 -10.60 9.16
CA LEU A 107 9.28 -10.78 7.76
C LEU A 107 10.55 -10.68 6.92
N LYS A 108 10.86 -11.73 6.17
CA LYS A 108 11.90 -11.72 5.13
C LYS A 108 11.26 -11.62 3.77
N VAL A 109 11.69 -10.67 2.95
CA VAL A 109 11.19 -10.44 1.60
C VAL A 109 12.39 -10.51 0.65
N ARG A 110 12.36 -11.45 -0.28
CA ARG A 110 13.34 -11.50 -1.38
C ARG A 110 12.66 -11.10 -2.67
N VAL A 111 13.21 -10.08 -3.33
CA VAL A 111 12.77 -9.61 -4.64
C VAL A 111 13.68 -10.25 -5.66
N PHE A 112 13.13 -11.13 -6.48
CA PHE A 112 13.92 -11.89 -7.44
C PHE A 112 13.95 -11.21 -8.80
N LEU A 113 12.81 -11.16 -9.47
CA LEU A 113 12.64 -10.74 -10.85
C LEU A 113 11.38 -9.86 -10.96
N GLY A 114 11.40 -8.90 -11.88
CA GLY A 114 10.21 -8.24 -12.39
C GLY A 114 9.97 -8.57 -13.87
N ASP A 115 8.70 -8.69 -14.30
CA ASP A 115 8.28 -8.84 -15.70
C ASP A 115 6.88 -8.22 -15.89
N GLY A 116 6.44 -8.05 -17.14
CA GLY A 116 5.10 -7.59 -17.52
C GLY A 116 5.05 -6.17 -18.06
N TRP A 117 5.97 -5.27 -17.65
CA TRP A 117 5.94 -3.85 -18.07
C TRP A 117 5.99 -3.66 -19.58
N ARG A 118 6.74 -4.49 -20.31
CA ARG A 118 6.82 -4.43 -21.78
C ARG A 118 5.49 -4.72 -22.49
N LEU A 119 4.54 -5.35 -21.80
CA LEU A 119 3.18 -5.66 -22.30
C LEU A 119 2.18 -4.56 -21.91
N ASP A 120 2.36 -4.00 -20.71
CA ASP A 120 1.46 -3.01 -20.12
C ASP A 120 1.72 -1.58 -20.58
N PHE A 121 2.96 -1.27 -20.94
CA PHE A 121 3.45 0.04 -21.32
C PHE A 121 4.01 0.07 -22.74
N SER A 122 3.94 1.25 -23.39
CA SER A 122 4.64 1.47 -24.65
C SER A 122 6.14 1.50 -24.41
N LYS A 123 6.94 1.15 -25.42
CA LYS A 123 8.41 1.15 -25.30
C LYS A 123 9.00 2.51 -24.91
N THR A 124 8.30 3.60 -25.23
CA THR A 124 8.72 4.97 -24.91
C THR A 124 8.01 5.54 -23.67
N HIS A 125 7.41 4.68 -22.83
CA HIS A 125 6.59 5.16 -21.72
C HIS A 125 7.41 5.78 -20.59
N PHE A 126 8.52 5.11 -20.25
CA PHE A 126 9.43 5.53 -19.20
C PHE A 126 10.53 6.38 -19.85
N ASP A 127 11.35 5.76 -20.69
CA ASP A 127 12.39 6.47 -21.43
C ASP A 127 12.11 6.53 -22.93
N THR A 128 12.45 7.64 -23.56
CA THR A 128 12.21 7.83 -25.00
C THR A 128 13.20 7.03 -25.85
N PHE A 129 14.43 6.84 -25.37
CA PHE A 129 15.54 6.33 -26.16
C PHE A 129 16.21 5.07 -25.58
N SER A 130 15.78 4.62 -24.40
CA SER A 130 16.32 3.45 -23.70
C SER A 130 15.19 2.62 -23.07
N PRO A 131 15.48 1.38 -22.61
CA PRO A 131 14.64 0.70 -21.63
C PRO A 131 14.64 1.40 -20.27
N PRO A 132 13.74 1.01 -19.34
CA PRO A 132 13.61 1.66 -18.03
C PRO A 132 14.66 1.23 -17.01
N ASP A 133 14.94 2.15 -16.08
CA ASP A 133 15.82 1.96 -14.93
C ASP A 133 15.05 1.61 -13.65
N PHE A 134 14.67 0.34 -13.49
CA PHE A 134 13.73 -0.05 -12.43
C PHE A 134 14.37 -0.34 -11.06
N TYR A 135 13.64 0.05 -10.01
CA TYR A 135 13.89 -0.38 -8.64
C TYR A 135 12.59 -0.51 -7.83
N VAL A 136 12.65 -1.26 -6.73
CA VAL A 136 11.50 -1.54 -5.85
C VAL A 136 11.69 -0.88 -4.49
N LYS A 137 10.65 -0.19 -4.02
CA LYS A 137 10.50 0.41 -2.69
C LYS A 137 9.56 -0.43 -1.83
N PHE A 138 10.01 -0.76 -0.63
CA PHE A 138 9.23 -1.41 0.41
C PHE A 138 8.91 -0.42 1.52
N ARG A 139 7.66 -0.39 1.97
CA ARG A 139 7.26 0.37 3.17
C ARG A 139 6.36 -0.48 4.06
N ILE A 140 6.68 -0.50 5.35
CA ILE A 140 5.76 -1.01 6.38
C ILE A 140 4.99 0.20 6.91
N LEU A 141 3.65 0.19 6.78
CA LEU A 141 2.84 1.38 7.07
C LEU A 141 2.17 1.39 8.46
N GLY A 142 2.24 0.29 9.21
CA GLY A 142 1.44 0.03 10.42
C GLY A 142 1.69 0.93 11.64
N VAL A 143 1.85 0.31 12.82
CA VAL A 143 2.17 1.08 14.03
C VAL A 143 3.50 1.83 13.86
N PRO A 144 3.69 3.02 14.47
CA PRO A 144 4.89 3.83 14.25
C PRO A 144 6.21 3.08 14.47
N ARG A 145 6.22 2.12 15.40
CA ARG A 145 7.41 1.31 15.69
C ARG A 145 7.75 0.29 14.60
N ASP A 146 6.76 -0.18 13.87
CA ASP A 146 6.95 -1.15 12.78
C ASP A 146 7.27 -0.44 11.46
N PHE A 147 7.15 0.90 11.41
CA PHE A 147 7.41 1.66 10.20
C PHE A 147 8.85 1.49 9.73
N ALA A 148 8.99 1.03 8.50
CA ALA A 148 10.28 0.81 7.87
C ALA A 148 10.18 1.14 6.38
N LYS A 149 11.29 1.63 5.81
CA LYS A 149 11.43 1.91 4.38
C LYS A 149 12.74 1.30 3.89
N GLN A 150 12.67 0.48 2.86
CA GLN A 150 13.84 -0.11 2.20
C GLN A 150 13.65 -0.02 0.69
N LYS A 151 14.74 -0.06 -0.09
CA LYS A 151 14.68 -0.11 -1.54
C LYS A 151 15.74 -1.03 -2.12
N THR A 152 15.48 -1.59 -3.29
CA THR A 152 16.51 -2.30 -4.06
C THR A 152 17.51 -1.33 -4.68
N LYS A 153 18.60 -1.89 -5.20
CA LYS A 153 19.39 -1.24 -6.24
C LYS A 153 18.54 -0.97 -7.48
N VAL A 154 18.94 0.03 -8.25
CA VAL A 154 18.45 0.28 -9.61
C VAL A 154 19.08 -0.75 -10.54
N ILE A 155 18.28 -1.32 -11.42
CA ILE A 155 18.73 -2.12 -12.55
C ILE A 155 18.47 -1.27 -13.79
N GLU A 156 19.55 -0.88 -14.46
CA GLU A 156 19.52 0.06 -15.58
C GLU A 156 19.21 -0.68 -16.89
N ASP A 157 18.52 0.00 -17.81
CA ASP A 157 18.25 -0.42 -19.18
C ASP A 157 17.64 -1.83 -19.33
N ASP A 158 16.72 -2.24 -18.44
CA ASP A 158 16.10 -3.57 -18.50
C ASP A 158 14.59 -3.59 -18.22
N TRP A 159 13.82 -4.16 -19.17
CA TRP A 159 12.38 -4.40 -19.01
C TRP A 159 12.05 -5.59 -18.09
N VAL A 160 13.04 -6.45 -17.80
CA VAL A 160 12.89 -7.68 -16.99
C VAL A 160 13.96 -7.72 -15.89
N PRO A 161 13.98 -6.73 -14.97
CA PRO A 161 15.04 -6.57 -14.00
C PRO A 161 15.14 -7.75 -13.03
N VAL A 162 16.37 -8.23 -12.81
CA VAL A 162 16.71 -9.22 -11.77
C VAL A 162 17.39 -8.50 -10.62
N TRP A 163 16.68 -8.30 -9.50
CA TRP A 163 17.25 -7.63 -8.33
C TRP A 163 17.99 -8.59 -7.40
N ASP A 164 17.47 -9.80 -7.27
CA ASP A 164 17.89 -10.84 -6.33
C ASP A 164 18.35 -10.31 -4.94
N GLN A 165 17.50 -9.50 -4.31
CA GLN A 165 17.81 -8.82 -3.04
C GLN A 165 16.85 -9.20 -1.92
N GLU A 166 17.39 -9.47 -0.73
CA GLU A 166 16.62 -9.82 0.48
C GLU A 166 16.57 -8.65 1.47
N PHE A 167 15.40 -8.44 2.06
CA PHE A 167 15.12 -7.45 3.08
C PHE A 167 14.49 -8.13 4.30
N THR A 168 14.85 -7.66 5.50
CA THR A 168 14.27 -8.15 6.75
C THR A 168 13.58 -7.03 7.50
N PHE A 169 12.39 -7.30 8.03
CA PHE A 169 11.58 -6.38 8.81
C PHE A 169 11.14 -7.03 10.12
N SER A 170 11.31 -6.32 11.24
CA SER A 170 10.85 -6.76 12.56
C SER A 170 9.54 -6.07 12.92
N LEU A 171 8.52 -6.84 13.27
CA LEU A 171 7.15 -6.37 13.48
C LEU A 171 6.67 -6.69 14.88
N THR A 172 6.17 -5.69 15.57
CA THR A 172 5.56 -5.78 16.91
C THR A 172 4.04 -6.00 16.82
N VAL A 173 3.39 -5.52 15.76
CA VAL A 173 1.95 -5.70 15.52
C VAL A 173 1.70 -6.07 14.04
N PRO A 174 2.10 -7.28 13.61
CA PRO A 174 2.00 -7.69 12.20
C PRO A 174 0.57 -7.66 11.64
N GLU A 175 -0.45 -7.76 12.48
CA GLU A 175 -1.86 -7.69 12.10
C GLU A 175 -2.32 -6.28 11.69
N LEU A 176 -1.58 -5.24 12.07
CA LEU A 176 -1.81 -3.85 11.69
C LEU A 176 -0.73 -3.31 10.74
N ALA A 177 0.11 -4.19 10.18
CA ALA A 177 1.24 -3.81 9.35
C ALA A 177 1.02 -4.22 7.88
N PRO A 178 0.49 -3.33 7.02
CA PRO A 178 0.53 -3.54 5.58
C PRO A 178 1.94 -3.36 5.05
N LEU A 179 2.34 -4.24 4.14
CA LEU A 179 3.51 -4.09 3.29
C LEU A 179 3.10 -3.40 1.99
N GLN A 180 3.58 -2.18 1.78
CA GLN A 180 3.50 -1.49 0.50
C GLN A 180 4.74 -1.81 -0.33
N ILE A 181 4.52 -2.20 -1.58
CA ILE A 181 5.56 -2.48 -2.57
C ILE A 181 5.29 -1.55 -3.75
N GLU A 182 6.25 -0.72 -4.09
CA GLU A 182 6.14 0.27 -5.17
C GLU A 182 7.33 0.07 -6.12
N VAL A 183 7.07 -0.11 -7.40
CA VAL A 183 8.09 -0.12 -8.45
C VAL A 183 8.17 1.27 -9.05
N LYS A 184 9.39 1.75 -9.22
CA LYS A 184 9.67 3.04 -9.84
C LYS A 184 10.75 2.88 -10.88
N GLU A 185 10.67 3.73 -11.89
CA GLU A 185 11.74 3.97 -12.83
C GLU A 185 12.56 5.18 -12.32
N HIS A 186 13.88 5.14 -12.50
CA HIS A 186 14.80 6.12 -11.96
C HIS A 186 15.27 7.13 -13.02
N ASP A 187 14.60 8.27 -13.09
CA ASP A 187 15.05 9.40 -13.89
C ASP A 187 15.89 10.39 -13.06
N MET A 188 17.11 10.67 -13.54
CA MET A 188 18.05 11.61 -12.97
C MET A 188 17.60 13.08 -13.06
N SER A 189 16.64 13.40 -13.93
CA SER A 189 16.30 14.77 -14.34
C SER A 189 14.89 15.23 -13.93
N GLU A 190 13.85 14.41 -14.06
CA GLU A 190 12.45 14.81 -13.81
C GLU A 190 11.80 14.09 -12.61
N GLY A 191 12.56 13.24 -11.92
CA GLY A 191 12.15 12.51 -10.73
C GLY A 191 11.42 11.20 -11.05
N ASP A 192 11.70 10.18 -10.25
CA ASP A 192 11.32 8.79 -10.51
C ASP A 192 9.84 8.54 -10.89
N ASP A 193 9.64 8.00 -12.10
CA ASP A 193 8.36 7.62 -12.65
C ASP A 193 7.75 6.38 -11.98
N PHE A 194 6.43 6.22 -12.10
CA PHE A 194 5.69 5.14 -11.45
C PHE A 194 5.58 3.89 -12.32
N GLY A 195 6.19 2.80 -11.85
CA GLY A 195 6.10 1.49 -12.50
C GLY A 195 4.91 0.65 -12.01
N GLY A 196 4.40 0.87 -10.80
CA GLY A 196 3.30 0.10 -10.24
C GLY A 196 3.33 -0.01 -8.72
N GLN A 197 2.22 -0.43 -8.09
CA GLN A 197 2.17 -0.63 -6.64
C GLN A 197 1.25 -1.77 -6.22
N ALA A 198 1.63 -2.46 -5.14
CA ALA A 198 0.79 -3.37 -4.39
C ALA A 198 0.82 -3.00 -2.90
N CYS A 199 -0.28 -3.23 -2.19
CA CYS A 199 -0.33 -3.12 -0.73
C CYS A 199 -0.95 -4.40 -0.19
N LEU A 200 -0.22 -5.09 0.69
CA LEU A 200 -0.53 -6.45 1.13
C LEU A 200 -0.53 -6.52 2.66
N PRO A 201 -1.61 -6.97 3.31
CA PRO A 201 -1.61 -7.22 4.76
C PRO A 201 -0.63 -8.34 5.12
N ILE A 202 0.33 -8.07 6.03
CA ILE A 202 1.39 -9.05 6.37
C ILE A 202 0.84 -10.30 7.06
N SER A 203 -0.32 -10.20 7.72
CA SER A 203 -1.05 -11.34 8.29
C SER A 203 -1.54 -12.33 7.23
N GLU A 204 -1.75 -11.90 5.99
CA GLU A 204 -2.31 -12.72 4.90
C GLU A 204 -1.25 -13.20 3.90
N LEU A 205 -0.01 -12.74 4.04
CA LEU A 205 1.08 -13.19 3.19
C LEU A 205 1.35 -14.69 3.40
N LYS A 206 1.29 -15.43 2.30
CA LYS A 206 1.72 -16.82 2.24
C LYS A 206 3.23 -16.89 1.99
N THR A 207 3.90 -17.85 2.62
CA THR A 207 5.34 -18.09 2.44
C THR A 207 5.65 -18.74 1.08
N GLY A 208 6.93 -18.76 0.72
CA GLY A 208 7.43 -19.35 -0.53
C GLY A 208 7.57 -18.33 -1.67
N ILE A 209 7.77 -18.84 -2.89
CA ILE A 209 7.91 -18.02 -4.10
C ILE A 209 6.52 -17.64 -4.59
N ARG A 210 6.25 -16.33 -4.69
CA ARG A 210 4.95 -15.76 -5.03
C ARG A 210 5.11 -14.65 -6.05
N SER A 211 4.24 -14.63 -7.06
CA SER A 211 4.06 -13.48 -7.94
C SER A 211 3.14 -12.46 -7.28
N ILE A 212 3.39 -11.17 -7.53
CA ILE A 212 2.59 -10.06 -7.02
C ILE A 212 2.18 -9.23 -8.24
N ASP A 213 0.88 -9.13 -8.47
CA ASP A 213 0.36 -8.26 -9.52
C ASP A 213 0.33 -6.82 -9.03
N PHE A 214 0.93 -5.92 -9.81
CA PHE A 214 0.98 -4.50 -9.50
C PHE A 214 -0.21 -3.77 -10.10
N LEU A 215 -0.76 -2.85 -9.32
CA LEU A 215 -1.68 -1.84 -9.83
C LEU A 215 -0.87 -0.77 -10.54
N ILE A 216 -1.04 -0.71 -11.86
CA ILE A 216 -0.53 0.33 -12.73
C ILE A 216 -1.63 1.37 -12.90
N GLY A 217 -1.32 2.67 -12.83
CA GLY A 217 -2.31 3.76 -12.82
C GLY A 217 -3.14 3.94 -14.11
N ARG A 218 -3.19 2.93 -15.00
CA ARG A 218 -4.01 2.92 -16.20
C ARG A 218 -5.37 2.28 -15.94
N ALA A 219 -6.42 3.08 -16.09
CA ALA A 219 -7.70 2.58 -16.55
C ALA A 219 -7.53 2.04 -17.98
N ARG A 220 -7.13 0.77 -18.14
CA ARG A 220 -7.53 0.05 -19.36
C ARG A 220 -8.91 -0.52 -19.10
N ASN A 221 -9.81 -0.18 -20.02
CA ASN A 221 -11.15 -0.72 -20.15
C ASN A 221 -11.17 -2.25 -19.98
N SER A 222 -12.25 -2.74 -19.36
CA SER A 222 -12.71 -4.13 -19.37
C SER A 222 -11.73 -5.18 -18.84
N GLN A 223 -11.68 -5.34 -17.51
CA GLN A 223 -11.94 -6.60 -16.78
C GLN A 223 -11.64 -6.40 -15.28
N MET A 224 -12.46 -5.60 -14.60
CA MET A 224 -12.78 -5.83 -13.19
C MET A 224 -14.20 -6.39 -13.14
N LEU A 225 -14.35 -7.63 -13.61
CA LEU A 225 -15.48 -8.50 -13.32
C LEU A 225 -14.93 -9.92 -13.27
N GLY A 226 -14.97 -10.51 -12.09
CA GLY A 226 -14.53 -11.89 -11.84
C GLY A 226 -14.16 -12.07 -10.38
N PHE A 227 -15.11 -12.65 -9.65
CA PHE A 227 -15.17 -12.91 -8.21
C PHE A 227 -13.93 -13.56 -7.59
#